data_AF-A0A6J4NSA7-F1
#
_entry.id   AF-A0A6J4NSA7-F1
#
_cell.length_a   1.000
_cell.length_b   1.000
_cell.length_c   1.000
_cell.angle_alpha   90.00
_cell.angle_beta   90.00
_cell.angle_gamma   90.00
#
_symmetry.space_group_name_H-M   'P 1'
#
loop_
_entity.id
_entity.type
_entity.pdbx_description
1 polymer ?
#
loop_
_entity_poly.entity_id
_entity_poly.type
_entity_poly.pdbx_seq_one_letter_code
_entity_poly.pdbx_strand_id
1 'polypeptide(L)'
;MDHATPSANGIAAANLVRLSLLTEDLSYLDKAEQTLQAFGSVLERSPQACPSLFAALDWFHNHVLIRTTAEQLATLSLQYLPTAVCKLESDLSAGAVGLVCQGLSCQEPARTQEQLQEQVRLSQVRG
;
A
#
# COMPACT_ATOMS: atom_id res chain seq x y z
N MET A 1 -27.62 4.44 16.68
CA MET A 1 -27.13 4.03 15.35
C MET A 1 -26.12 5.09 14.97
N ASP A 2 -24.85 4.82 15.23
CA ASP A 2 -23.79 5.84 15.10
C ASP A 2 -23.56 6.14 13.63
N HIS A 3 -23.85 7.37 13.21
CA HIS A 3 -23.56 7.88 11.88
C HIS A 3 -22.07 8.18 11.72
N ALA A 4 -21.22 7.16 11.93
CA ALA A 4 -19.84 7.23 11.46
C ALA A 4 -19.90 7.34 9.94
N THR A 5 -19.69 8.56 9.43
CA THR A 5 -19.70 8.85 8.00
C THR A 5 -18.72 7.89 7.31
N PRO A 6 -19.13 7.17 6.25
CA PRO A 6 -18.27 6.19 5.57
C PRO A 6 -16.89 6.73 5.19
N SER A 7 -16.80 8.06 4.99
CA SER A 7 -15.55 8.79 4.77
C SER A 7 -14.49 8.56 5.83
N ALA A 8 -14.84 8.65 7.11
CA ALA A 8 -13.87 8.52 8.20
C ALA A 8 -13.33 7.08 8.31
N ASN A 9 -14.21 6.09 8.16
CA ASN A 9 -13.84 4.68 8.26
C ASN A 9 -13.00 4.21 7.07
N GLY A 10 -13.31 4.68 5.86
CA GLY A 10 -12.47 4.41 4.69
C GLY A 10 -11.07 4.98 4.85
N ILE A 11 -10.95 6.25 5.30
CA ILE A 11 -9.63 6.84 5.56
C ILE A 11 -8.88 6.09 6.67
N ALA A 12 -9.57 5.69 7.74
CA ALA A 12 -8.97 4.90 8.81
C ALA A 12 -8.45 3.55 8.30
N ALA A 13 -9.24 2.81 7.53
CA ALA A 13 -8.84 1.52 6.95
C ALA A 13 -7.63 1.67 6.01
N ALA A 14 -7.62 2.67 5.13
CA ALA A 14 -6.47 2.94 4.26
C ALA A 14 -5.19 3.25 5.06
N ASN A 15 -5.30 4.02 6.14
CA ASN A 15 -4.17 4.34 7.01
C ASN A 15 -3.69 3.13 7.81
N LEU A 16 -4.58 2.22 8.22
CA LEU A 16 -4.21 0.97 8.87
C LEU A 16 -3.35 0.10 7.93
N VAL A 17 -3.69 0.00 6.64
CA VAL A 17 -2.84 -0.66 5.64
C VAL A 17 -1.47 0.02 5.53
N ARG A 18 -1.41 1.36 5.47
CA ARG A 18 -0.13 2.07 5.42
C ARG A 18 0.72 1.84 6.66
N LEU A 19 0.09 1.80 7.83
CA LEU A 19 0.77 1.51 9.10
C LEU A 19 1.34 0.09 9.12
N SER A 20 0.62 -0.92 8.61
CA SER A 20 1.16 -2.28 8.52
C SER A 20 2.42 -2.33 7.66
N LEU A 21 2.49 -1.56 6.57
CA LEU A 21 3.70 -1.49 5.73
C LEU A 21 4.87 -0.77 6.41
N LEU A 22 4.62 0.33 7.11
CA LEU A 22 5.67 1.12 7.76
C LEU A 22 6.25 0.39 8.98
N THR A 23 5.37 -0.22 9.77
CA THR A 23 5.71 -0.86 11.06
C THR A 23 5.98 -2.34 10.95
N GLU A 24 5.56 -2.97 9.84
CA GLU A 24 5.61 -4.43 9.62
C GLU A 24 4.78 -5.23 10.65
N ASP A 25 3.80 -4.56 11.26
CA ASP A 25 2.84 -5.15 12.18
C ASP A 25 1.53 -5.47 11.43
N LEU A 26 1.31 -6.77 11.22
CA LEU A 26 0.12 -7.28 10.53
C LEU A 26 -1.18 -7.06 11.32
N SER A 27 -1.13 -6.74 12.61
CA SER A 27 -2.33 -6.44 13.39
C SER A 27 -3.06 -5.19 12.88
N TYR A 28 -2.35 -4.26 12.22
CA TYR A 28 -3.00 -3.15 11.52
C TYR A 28 -3.71 -3.61 10.24
N LEU A 29 -3.14 -4.58 9.52
CA LEU A 29 -3.78 -5.14 8.32
C LEU A 29 -5.06 -5.90 8.70
N ASP A 30 -5.05 -6.67 9.78
CA ASP A 30 -6.23 -7.36 10.32
C ASP A 30 -7.35 -6.37 10.68
N LYS A 31 -7.00 -5.24 11.30
CA LYS A 31 -7.97 -4.17 11.64
C LYS A 31 -8.52 -3.47 10.40
N ALA A 32 -7.70 -3.30 9.36
CA ALA A 32 -8.16 -2.76 8.09
C ALA A 32 -9.18 -3.71 7.44
N GLU A 33 -8.90 -5.01 7.44
CA GLU A 33 -9.81 -6.05 6.95
C GLU A 33 -11.14 -6.05 7.71
N GLN A 34 -11.11 -6.07 9.04
CA GLN A 34 -12.32 -6.03 9.88
C GLN A 34 -13.17 -4.79 9.58
N THR A 35 -12.53 -3.63 9.39
CA THR A 35 -13.22 -2.40 9.02
C THR A 35 -13.89 -2.53 7.65
N LEU A 36 -13.18 -3.04 6.65
CA LEU A 36 -13.73 -3.25 5.31
C LEU A 36 -14.89 -4.26 5.30
N GLN A 37 -14.77 -5.35 6.04
CA GLN A 37 -15.84 -6.35 6.20
C GLN A 37 -17.09 -5.75 6.86
N ALA A 38 -16.94 -4.96 7.93
CA ALA A 38 -18.05 -4.31 8.61
C ALA A 38 -18.86 -3.37 7.70
N PHE A 39 -18.22 -2.76 6.69
CA PHE A 39 -18.85 -1.88 5.72
C PHE A 39 -19.06 -2.51 4.33
N GLY A 40 -18.78 -3.81 4.17
CA GLY A 40 -18.85 -4.51 2.87
C GLY A 40 -20.22 -4.39 2.21
N SER A 41 -21.29 -4.58 2.99
CA SER A 41 -22.66 -4.45 2.48
C SER A 41 -23.02 -3.04 1.99
N VAL A 42 -22.41 -2.00 2.56
CA VAL A 42 -22.60 -0.61 2.11
C VAL A 42 -21.84 -0.38 0.80
N LEU A 43 -20.63 -0.93 0.70
CA LEU A 43 -19.79 -0.87 -0.50
C LEU A 43 -20.46 -1.55 -1.70
N GLU A 44 -21.09 -2.70 -1.48
CA GLU A 44 -21.83 -3.45 -2.51
C GLU A 44 -23.08 -2.71 -2.99
N ARG A 45 -23.86 -2.16 -2.05
CA ARG A 45 -25.16 -1.52 -2.37
C ARG A 45 -25.02 -0.13 -2.93
N SER A 46 -24.01 0.63 -2.49
CA SER A 46 -23.84 2.02 -2.90
C SER A 46 -22.35 2.39 -3.05
N PRO A 47 -21.66 1.80 -4.04
CA PRO A 47 -20.23 2.00 -4.21
C PRO A 47 -19.86 3.48 -4.47
N GLN A 48 -20.71 4.18 -5.21
CA GLN A 48 -20.53 5.59 -5.55
C GLN A 48 -20.68 6.53 -4.35
N ALA A 49 -21.36 6.11 -3.28
CA ALA A 49 -21.53 6.90 -2.06
C ALA A 49 -20.36 6.75 -1.07
N CYS A 50 -19.41 5.85 -1.36
CA CYS A 50 -18.35 5.46 -0.42
C CYS A 50 -16.94 5.49 -1.04
N PRO A 51 -16.50 6.59 -1.67
CA PRO A 51 -15.23 6.63 -2.40
C PRO A 51 -14.00 6.33 -1.54
N SER A 52 -14.02 6.72 -0.25
CA SER A 52 -12.92 6.42 0.68
C SER A 52 -12.82 4.94 1.06
N LEU A 53 -13.95 4.22 1.17
CA LEU A 53 -13.95 2.78 1.41
C LEU A 53 -13.47 2.03 0.17
N PHE A 54 -13.78 2.53 -1.04
CA PHE A 54 -13.18 2.00 -2.27
C PHE A 54 -11.67 2.20 -2.32
N ALA A 55 -11.20 3.41 -1.96
CA ALA A 55 -9.76 3.65 -1.85
C ALA A 55 -9.11 2.75 -0.78
N ALA A 56 -9.79 2.51 0.35
CA ALA A 56 -9.29 1.59 1.36
C ALA A 56 -9.24 0.14 0.88
N LEU A 57 -10.26 -0.32 0.15
CA LEU A 57 -10.28 -1.64 -0.47
C LEU A 57 -9.13 -1.80 -1.47
N ASP A 58 -8.88 -0.74 -2.23
CA ASP A 58 -7.75 -0.69 -3.15
C ASP A 58 -6.40 -0.77 -2.44
N TRP A 59 -6.19 0.01 -1.36
CA TRP A 59 -5.03 -0.14 -0.50
C TRP A 59 -4.91 -1.57 0.04
N PHE A 60 -6.00 -2.16 0.53
CA PHE A 60 -5.98 -3.49 1.11
C PHE A 60 -5.55 -4.57 0.12
N HIS A 61 -6.04 -4.53 -1.12
CA HIS A 61 -5.68 -5.53 -2.14
C HIS A 61 -4.37 -5.26 -2.88
N ASN A 62 -4.00 -3.99 -3.05
CA ASN A 62 -2.92 -3.59 -3.96
C ASN A 62 -1.77 -2.87 -3.24
N HIS A 63 -1.61 -3.07 -1.92
CA HIS A 63 -0.55 -2.41 -1.18
C HIS A 63 0.84 -2.89 -1.60
N VAL A 64 1.72 -1.93 -1.84
CA VAL A 64 3.12 -2.15 -2.22
C VAL A 64 4.02 -1.49 -1.17
N LEU A 65 5.05 -2.22 -0.72
CA LEU A 65 6.13 -1.67 0.07
C LEU A 65 7.40 -1.64 -0.76
N ILE A 66 7.98 -0.46 -0.92
CA ILE A 66 9.24 -0.24 -1.62
C ILE A 66 10.29 0.14 -0.59
N ARG A 67 11.22 -0.78 -0.30
CA ARG A 67 12.41 -0.51 0.54
C ARG A 67 13.53 -0.03 -0.36
N THR A 68 14.12 1.12 -0.09
CA THR A 68 15.11 1.70 -1.01
C THR A 68 16.03 2.73 -0.33
N THR A 69 17.02 3.23 -1.06
CA THR A 69 17.97 4.24 -0.57
C THR A 69 17.38 5.65 -0.64
N ALA A 70 18.03 6.63 0.01
CA ALA A 70 17.58 8.03 -0.01
C ALA A 70 17.56 8.63 -1.43
N GLU A 71 18.52 8.24 -2.27
CA GLU A 71 18.63 8.67 -3.67
C GLU A 71 17.42 8.20 -4.50
N GLN A 72 17.09 6.92 -4.40
CA GLN A 72 15.98 6.34 -5.14
C GLN A 72 14.62 6.80 -4.57
N LEU A 73 14.53 6.97 -3.25
CA LEU A 73 13.35 7.52 -2.58
C LEU A 73 12.99 8.92 -3.12
N ALA A 74 13.99 9.79 -3.32
CA ALA A 74 13.77 11.11 -3.90
C ALA A 74 13.14 11.03 -5.29
N THR A 75 13.59 10.09 -6.12
CA THR A 75 13.05 9.86 -7.47
C THR A 75 11.63 9.28 -7.43
N LEU A 76 11.38 8.28 -6.58
CA LEU A 76 10.07 7.63 -6.45
C LEU A 76 9.02 8.58 -5.86
N SER A 77 9.42 9.50 -4.98
CA SER A 77 8.50 10.47 -4.35
C SER A 77 7.84 11.45 -5.34
N LEU A 78 8.41 11.59 -6.54
CA LEU A 78 7.87 12.41 -7.63
C LEU A 78 6.84 11.66 -8.49
N GLN A 79 6.68 10.36 -8.29
CA GLN A 79 5.79 9.51 -9.08
C GLN A 79 4.44 9.33 -8.40
N TYR A 80 3.39 9.14 -9.21
CA TYR A 80 2.08 8.77 -8.69
C TYR A 80 2.02 7.27 -8.41
N LEU A 81 2.11 6.89 -7.13
CA LEU A 81 2.09 5.51 -6.64
C LEU A 81 0.94 5.32 -5.63
N PRO A 82 -0.31 5.16 -6.10
CA PRO A 82 -1.53 5.33 -5.28
C PRO A 82 -1.64 4.42 -4.06
N THR A 83 -1.03 3.22 -4.12
CA THR A 83 -1.08 2.20 -3.07
C THR A 83 0.31 1.76 -2.62
N ALA A 84 1.33 2.58 -2.84
CA ALA A 84 2.70 2.28 -2.42
C ALA A 84 3.13 3.09 -1.19
N VAL A 85 3.89 2.46 -0.32
CA VAL A 85 4.70 3.11 0.72
C VAL A 85 6.17 2.91 0.37
N CYS A 86 6.92 4.01 0.35
CA CYS A 86 8.37 3.95 0.25
C CYS A 86 8.98 4.06 1.66
N LYS A 87 9.89 3.14 2.00
CA LYS A 87 10.61 3.08 3.27
C LYS A 87 12.10 3.16 2.99
N LEU A 88 12.78 4.08 3.69
CA LEU A 88 14.24 4.14 3.66
C LEU A 88 14.79 2.87 4.31
N GLU A 89 15.69 2.18 3.60
CA GLU A 89 16.31 0.96 4.08
C GLU A 89 17.83 1.10 4.05
N SER A 90 18.45 0.91 5.21
CA SER A 90 19.91 0.96 5.37
C SER A 90 20.57 -0.39 5.18
N ASP A 91 19.81 -1.49 5.32
CA ASP A 91 20.30 -2.87 5.21
C ASP A 91 19.72 -3.58 3.99
N LEU A 92 19.96 -3.01 2.80
CA LEU A 92 19.68 -3.70 1.54
C LEU A 92 20.77 -4.73 1.26
N SER A 93 20.41 -5.86 0.64
CA SER A 93 21.36 -6.87 0.20
C SER A 93 22.46 -6.25 -0.68
N ALA A 94 23.70 -6.75 -0.55
CA ALA A 94 24.86 -6.17 -1.24
C ALA A 94 24.61 -5.97 -2.76
N GLY A 95 24.77 -4.72 -3.21
CA GLY A 95 24.57 -4.32 -4.60
C GLY A 95 23.11 -4.09 -5.01
N ALA A 96 22.15 -4.17 -4.09
CA ALA A 96 20.77 -3.79 -4.35
C ALA A 96 20.52 -2.30 -4.11
N VAL A 97 19.68 -1.71 -4.96
CA VAL A 97 19.20 -0.33 -4.86
C VAL A 97 17.76 -0.25 -4.33
N GLY A 98 17.04 -1.37 -4.31
CA GLY A 98 15.74 -1.45 -3.66
C GLY A 98 15.12 -2.85 -3.70
N LEU A 99 14.00 -2.99 -2.99
CA LEU A 99 13.19 -4.20 -2.90
C LEU A 99 11.71 -3.81 -2.96
N VAL A 100 10.98 -4.41 -3.89
CA VAL A 100 9.54 -4.17 -4.08
C VAL A 100 8.76 -5.38 -3.56
N CYS A 101 7.85 -5.14 -2.62
CA CYS A 101 6.98 -6.17 -2.05
C CYS A 101 5.52 -5.84 -2.30
N GLN A 102 4.74 -6.82 -2.76
CA GLN A 102 3.29 -6.75 -2.98
C GLN A 102 2.63 -7.69 -1.98
N GLY A 103 1.88 -7.12 -1.03
CA GLY A 103 1.41 -7.91 0.10
C GLY A 103 2.57 -8.48 0.92
N LEU A 104 2.51 -9.79 1.16
CA LEU A 104 3.52 -10.54 1.92
C LEU A 104 4.64 -11.14 1.04
N SER A 105 4.64 -10.83 -0.26
CA SER A 105 5.59 -11.39 -1.23
C SER A 105 6.49 -10.30 -1.80
N CYS A 106 7.80 -10.54 -1.84
CA CYS A 106 8.76 -9.62 -2.44
C CYS A 106 9.31 -10.17 -3.76
N GLN A 107 9.59 -9.26 -4.69
CA GLN A 107 10.34 -9.57 -5.90
C GLN A 107 11.82 -9.73 -5.57
N GLU A 108 12.64 -10.15 -6.54
CA GLU A 108 14.09 -10.18 -6.36
C GLU A 108 14.64 -8.76 -6.12
N PRO A 109 15.67 -8.59 -5.26
CA PRO A 109 16.27 -7.27 -5.02
C PRO A 109 16.73 -6.63 -6.33
N ALA A 110 16.26 -5.41 -6.59
CA ALA A 110 16.66 -4.65 -7.77
C ALA A 110 18.11 -4.19 -7.60
N ARG A 111 18.96 -4.46 -8.59
CA ARG A 111 20.39 -4.08 -8.58
C ARG A 111 20.70 -2.84 -9.41
N THR A 112 19.75 -2.40 -10.24
CA THR A 112 19.86 -1.16 -11.01
C THR A 112 18.60 -0.33 -10.85
N GLN A 113 18.71 0.97 -11.14
CA GLN A 113 17.57 1.89 -11.09
C GLN A 113 16.48 1.50 -12.10
N GLU A 114 16.88 1.07 -13.29
CA GLU A 114 15.95 0.64 -14.34
C GLU A 114 15.16 -0.60 -13.90
N GLN A 115 15.84 -1.55 -13.25
CA GLN A 115 15.18 -2.73 -12.69
C GLN A 115 14.17 -2.33 -11.61
N LEU A 116 14.56 -1.45 -10.68
CA LEU A 116 13.66 -0.96 -9.63
C LEU A 116 12.42 -0.28 -10.22
N GLN A 117 12.61 0.60 -11.21
CA GLN A 117 11.51 1.30 -11.88
C GLN A 117 10.57 0.32 -12.60
N GLU A 118 11.11 -0.70 -13.26
CA GLU A 118 10.29 -1.72 -13.93
C GLU A 118 9.49 -2.55 -12.92
N GLN A 119 10.11 -2.98 -11.82
CA GLN A 119 9.42 -3.70 -10.75
C GLN A 119 8.30 -2.86 -10.13
N VAL A 120 8.57 -1.58 -9.86
CA VAL A 120 7.56 -0.62 -9.37
C VAL A 120 6.44 -0.49 -10.38
N ARG A 121 6.73 -0.27 -11.68
CA ARG A 121 5.71 -0.15 -12.73
C ARG A 121 4.82 -1.40 -12.82
N LEU A 122 5.41 -2.59 -12.81
CA LEU A 122 4.68 -3.87 -12.82
C LEU A 122 3.81 -4.03 -11.58
N SER A 123 4.27 -3.58 -10.41
CA SER A 123 3.49 -3.63 -9.17
C SER A 123 2.25 -2.74 -9.17
N GLN A 124 2.18 -1.74 -10.07
CA GLN A 124 1.01 -0.85 -10.19
C GLN A 124 -0.09 -1.41 -11.10
N VAL A 125 0.19 -2.47 -11.86
CA VAL A 125 -0.80 -3.10 -12.75
C VAL A 125 -1.78 -3.91 -11.91
N ARG A 126 -3.06 -3.57 -12.00
CA ARG A 126 -4.15 -4.24 -11.28
C ARG A 126 -4.73 -5.33 -12.19
N GLY A 127 -4.85 -6.55 -11.65
CA GLY A 127 -5.50 -7.69 -12.31
C GLY A 127 -7.02 -7.66 -12.17
#